data_AF-A0A3G8H2Q5-F1
#
_entry.id   AF-A0A3G8H2Q5-F1
#
_cell.length_a   1.000
_cell.length_b   1.000
_cell.length_c   1.000
_cell.angle_alpha   90.00
_cell.angle_beta   90.00
_cell.angle_gamma   90.00
#
_symmetry.space_group_name_H-M   'P 1'
#
loop_
_entity.id
_entity.type
_entity.pdbx_description
1 polymer ?
#
loop_
_entity_poly.entity_id
_entity_poly.type
_entity_poly.pdbx_seq_one_letter_code
_entity_poly.pdbx_strand_id
1 'polypeptide(L)'
;MALVNCGECNREISDKARACPHCGVRRKSNRTAVLKGVVVAVIVIGILAQCADEGSSKPEAQESTQSTEKATGPDKEPSASTGTATIGRSTRQILGDLPVLERSASVPLRDGSPRESIRLNPHLHLETIGEKADLRSYTMMFGIASDDKAGAIETAVLVASVLANTFPDWMEKGRQGGSADWFNRATKQLGSNIKRNKDDPEPVILDRDGLRIRYSAVPVMKLFFVTVEPVGAL
;
A
#
# COMPACT_ATOMS: atom_id res chain seq x y z
N MET A 1 -12.46 -34.87 -5.66
CA MET A 1 -12.16 -33.53 -6.23
C MET A 1 -11.14 -32.90 -5.31
N ALA A 2 -10.14 -32.16 -5.81
CA ALA A 2 -9.22 -31.47 -4.91
C ALA A 2 -9.79 -30.09 -4.55
N LEU A 3 -10.03 -29.86 -3.26
CA LEU A 3 -10.17 -28.51 -2.73
C LEU A 3 -8.77 -27.90 -2.57
N VAL A 4 -8.66 -26.62 -2.89
CA VAL A 4 -7.43 -25.83 -2.78
C VAL A 4 -7.79 -24.46 -2.22
N ASN A 5 -6.95 -23.90 -1.37
CA ASN A 5 -7.24 -22.58 -0.81
C ASN A 5 -7.06 -21.48 -1.88
N CYS A 6 -7.96 -20.51 -1.88
CA CYS A 6 -7.84 -19.33 -2.71
C CYS A 6 -6.70 -18.43 -2.21
N GLY A 7 -5.72 -18.13 -3.06
CA GLY A 7 -4.54 -17.31 -2.70
C GLY A 7 -4.80 -15.83 -2.37
N GLU A 8 -6.04 -15.34 -2.38
CA GLU A 8 -6.40 -14.00 -1.86
C GLU A 8 -7.25 -14.10 -0.59
N CYS A 9 -8.29 -14.94 -0.56
CA CYS A 9 -9.25 -15.00 0.57
C CYS A 9 -9.13 -16.26 1.45
N ASN A 10 -8.13 -17.12 1.21
CA ASN A 10 -7.79 -18.38 1.89
C ASN A 10 -8.92 -19.44 2.05
N ARG A 11 -10.14 -19.19 1.55
CA ARG A 11 -11.26 -20.15 1.54
C ARG A 11 -11.01 -21.28 0.54
N GLU A 12 -11.51 -22.47 0.85
CA GLU A 12 -11.48 -23.63 -0.03
C GLU A 12 -12.28 -23.38 -1.31
N ILE A 13 -11.67 -23.71 -2.46
CA ILE A 13 -12.29 -23.67 -3.79
C ILE A 13 -11.89 -24.92 -4.57
N SER A 14 -12.67 -25.31 -5.59
CA SER A 14 -12.25 -26.42 -6.46
C SER A 14 -10.98 -26.07 -7.23
N ASP A 15 -10.07 -27.03 -7.32
CA ASP A 15 -8.97 -27.15 -8.28
C ASP A 15 -9.32 -26.69 -9.72
N LYS A 16 -10.54 -26.96 -10.19
CA LYS A 16 -11.04 -26.62 -11.54
C LYS A 16 -11.70 -25.24 -11.64
N ALA A 17 -11.83 -24.49 -10.54
CA ALA A 17 -12.45 -23.18 -10.53
C ALA A 17 -11.61 -22.16 -11.33
N ARG A 18 -12.18 -21.60 -12.40
CA ARG A 18 -11.54 -20.54 -13.21
C ARG A 18 -11.32 -19.25 -12.42
N ALA A 19 -12.19 -18.98 -11.46
CA ALA A 19 -12.09 -17.90 -10.48
C ALA A 19 -12.66 -18.34 -9.13
N CYS A 20 -12.24 -17.68 -8.04
CA CYS A 20 -12.79 -17.93 -6.71
C CYS A 20 -14.24 -17.40 -6.62
N PRO A 21 -15.23 -18.21 -6.17
CA PRO A 21 -16.60 -17.75 -5.99
C PRO A 21 -16.77 -16.76 -4.81
N HIS A 22 -15.79 -16.68 -3.90
CA HIS A 22 -15.87 -15.81 -2.71
C HIS A 22 -15.20 -14.43 -2.87
N CYS A 23 -14.28 -14.27 -3.82
CA CYS A 23 -13.56 -12.99 -4.05
C CYS A 23 -13.29 -12.65 -5.53
N GLY A 24 -13.80 -13.43 -6.47
CA GLY A 24 -13.71 -13.17 -7.91
C GLY A 24 -12.32 -13.34 -8.55
N VAL A 25 -11.24 -13.54 -7.79
CA VAL A 25 -9.88 -13.64 -8.34
C VAL A 25 -9.74 -14.83 -9.31
N ARG A 26 -9.19 -14.60 -10.50
CA ARG A 26 -8.94 -15.65 -11.51
C ARG A 26 -7.72 -16.48 -11.14
N ARG A 27 -7.85 -17.82 -11.19
CA ARG A 27 -6.76 -18.75 -10.87
C ARG A 27 -5.68 -18.69 -11.96
N LYS A 28 -4.48 -18.19 -11.65
CA LYS A 28 -3.33 -18.21 -12.58
C LYS A 28 -2.94 -19.66 -12.88
N SER A 29 -2.98 -20.05 -14.15
CA SER A 29 -2.56 -21.40 -14.57
C SER A 29 -1.05 -21.56 -14.44
N ASN A 30 -0.63 -22.68 -13.85
CA ASN A 30 0.75 -23.06 -13.60
C ASN A 30 1.54 -23.54 -14.84
N ARG A 31 0.97 -23.46 -16.06
CA ARG A 31 1.66 -23.82 -17.32
C ARG A 31 3.01 -23.09 -17.52
N THR A 32 3.13 -21.87 -17.00
CA THR A 32 4.39 -21.08 -17.07
C THR A 32 5.49 -21.57 -16.12
N ALA A 33 5.17 -22.38 -15.11
CA ALA A 33 6.18 -22.99 -14.24
C ALA A 33 6.93 -24.13 -14.97
N VAL A 34 6.21 -24.95 -15.72
CA VAL A 34 6.78 -26.06 -16.51
C VAL A 34 7.80 -25.55 -17.52
N LEU A 35 7.45 -24.50 -18.28
CA LEU A 35 8.34 -23.93 -19.30
C LEU A 35 9.62 -23.34 -18.68
N LYS A 36 9.52 -22.70 -17.51
CA LYS A 36 10.71 -22.21 -16.77
C LYS A 36 11.59 -23.35 -16.24
N GLY A 37 10.98 -24.45 -15.77
CA GLY A 37 11.72 -25.64 -15.32
C GLY A 37 12.59 -26.24 -16.43
N VAL A 38 12.05 -26.36 -17.65
CA VAL A 38 12.81 -26.86 -18.81
C VAL A 38 14.00 -25.96 -19.15
N VAL A 39 13.82 -24.63 -19.17
CA VAL A 39 14.92 -23.69 -19.45
C VAL A 39 16.03 -23.78 -18.39
N VAL A 40 15.68 -23.87 -17.11
CA VAL A 40 16.66 -24.06 -16.03
C VAL A 40 17.39 -25.40 -16.14
N ALA A 41 16.68 -26.49 -16.47
CA ALA A 41 17.28 -27.81 -16.64
C ALA A 41 18.30 -27.83 -17.79
N VAL A 42 18.00 -27.21 -18.94
CA VAL A 42 18.94 -27.09 -20.06
C VAL A 42 20.18 -26.27 -19.68
N ILE A 43 20.01 -25.18 -18.94
CA ILE A 43 21.14 -24.36 -18.45
C ILE A 43 22.01 -25.16 -17.47
N VAL A 44 21.41 -25.89 -16.53
CA VAL A 44 22.16 -26.72 -15.56
C VAL A 44 22.93 -27.84 -16.26
N ILE A 45 22.34 -28.54 -17.23
CA ILE A 45 23.04 -29.57 -18.01
C ILE A 45 24.19 -28.95 -18.82
N GLY A 46 23.99 -27.78 -19.42
CA GLY A 46 25.03 -27.05 -20.15
C GLY A 46 26.20 -26.59 -19.26
N ILE A 47 25.95 -26.24 -18.00
CA ILE A 47 26.97 -25.87 -17.02
C ILE A 47 27.73 -27.11 -16.51
N LEU A 48 27.01 -28.20 -16.18
CA LEU A 48 27.62 -29.45 -15.71
C LEU A 48 28.57 -30.08 -16.74
N ALA A 49 28.37 -29.82 -18.03
CA ALA A 49 29.29 -30.24 -19.10
C ALA A 49 30.61 -29.43 -19.17
N GLN A 50 30.77 -28.37 -18.37
CA GLN A 50 31.91 -27.44 -18.40
C GLN A 50 32.66 -27.31 -17.05
N CYS A 51 32.27 -28.08 -16.03
CA CYS A 51 32.89 -28.03 -14.70
C CYS A 51 33.48 -29.40 -14.31
N ALA A 52 34.56 -29.76 -15.00
CA ALA A 52 35.40 -30.92 -14.67
C ALA A 52 36.87 -30.50 -14.53
N ASP A 53 37.16 -29.68 -13.52
CA ASP A 53 38.49 -29.54 -12.92
C ASP A 53 38.36 -29.03 -11.47
N GLU A 54 39.40 -29.19 -10.65
CA GLU A 54 39.33 -29.07 -9.18
C GLU A 54 39.99 -27.79 -8.64
N GLY A 55 39.52 -27.27 -7.50
CA GLY A 55 40.10 -26.07 -6.87
C GLY A 55 39.51 -25.75 -5.49
N SER A 56 40.23 -26.09 -4.42
CA SER A 56 39.79 -25.91 -3.03
C SER A 56 40.48 -24.74 -2.34
N SER A 57 39.74 -23.95 -1.54
CA SER A 57 40.13 -23.53 -0.16
C SER A 57 39.10 -22.61 0.54
N LYS A 58 38.94 -22.85 1.86
CA LYS A 58 38.42 -21.96 2.93
C LYS A 58 39.64 -21.54 3.81
N PRO A 59 39.59 -20.81 4.96
CA PRO A 59 38.50 -20.15 5.72
C PRO A 59 38.81 -18.62 5.92
N GLU A 60 38.38 -17.79 6.89
CA GLU A 60 37.29 -17.62 7.90
C GLU A 60 37.26 -16.09 8.20
N ALA A 61 36.13 -15.37 8.20
CA ALA A 61 35.26 -15.02 9.35
C ALA A 61 35.64 -13.75 10.17
N GLN A 62 34.69 -13.34 11.04
CA GLN A 62 34.67 -12.21 11.99
C GLN A 62 34.53 -10.77 11.43
N GLU A 63 34.00 -9.76 12.16
CA GLU A 63 32.85 -9.60 13.09
C GLU A 63 32.89 -8.16 13.69
N SER A 64 31.80 -7.70 14.34
CA SER A 64 31.72 -6.49 15.22
C SER A 64 31.71 -5.10 14.53
N THR A 65 31.09 -4.06 15.10
CA THR A 65 30.12 -4.00 16.24
C THR A 65 29.23 -2.74 16.18
N GLN A 66 28.16 -2.71 16.99
CA GLN A 66 27.12 -1.66 17.07
C GLN A 66 27.53 -0.42 17.91
N SER A 67 26.94 0.74 17.61
CA SER A 67 26.45 1.78 18.55
C SER A 67 25.67 2.85 17.74
N THR A 68 24.50 3.42 18.07
CA THR A 68 23.64 3.53 19.28
C THR A 68 23.77 4.83 20.08
N GLU A 69 23.04 5.87 19.65
CA GLU A 69 22.53 7.03 20.43
C GLU A 69 21.34 7.64 19.64
N LYS A 70 20.12 7.95 20.13
CA LYS A 70 19.42 7.99 21.44
C LYS A 70 19.32 9.34 22.18
N ALA A 71 18.41 10.22 21.72
CA ALA A 71 17.48 11.05 22.54
C ALA A 71 16.46 11.72 21.57
N THR A 72 15.14 11.82 21.75
CA THR A 72 14.19 11.71 22.88
C THR A 72 13.98 13.00 23.70
N GLY A 73 12.77 13.57 23.60
CA GLY A 73 12.22 14.57 24.54
C GLY A 73 11.52 15.77 23.88
N PRO A 74 10.38 16.26 24.40
CA PRO A 74 9.35 15.54 25.17
C PRO A 74 7.93 15.70 24.57
N ASP A 75 7.03 14.82 24.99
CA ASP A 75 5.60 14.88 24.66
C ASP A 75 4.86 16.04 25.34
N LYS A 76 3.63 16.33 24.87
CA LYS A 76 2.68 17.17 25.59
C LYS A 76 1.30 16.49 25.63
N GLU A 77 0.72 16.48 26.81
CA GLU A 77 -0.44 15.65 27.19
C GLU A 77 -1.74 16.01 26.42
N PRO A 78 -2.54 15.03 25.97
CA PRO A 78 -3.77 15.29 25.22
C PRO A 78 -4.93 15.67 26.15
N SER A 79 -5.56 16.82 25.88
CA SER A 79 -6.81 17.22 26.55
C SER A 79 -7.98 16.37 26.07
N ALA A 80 -8.72 15.75 26.98
CA ALA A 80 -9.80 14.84 26.63
C ALA A 80 -11.01 15.56 25.99
N SER A 81 -11.35 15.17 24.76
CA SER A 81 -12.64 15.45 24.12
C SER A 81 -13.42 14.15 23.95
N THR A 82 -14.75 14.25 23.81
CA THR A 82 -15.65 13.09 23.74
C THR A 82 -15.22 12.13 22.63
N GLY A 83 -14.97 10.87 23.02
CA GLY A 83 -14.21 9.87 22.26
C GLY A 83 -14.71 9.59 20.83
N THR A 84 -14.29 10.46 19.90
CA THR A 84 -14.38 10.23 18.46
C THR A 84 -13.24 9.30 18.09
N ALA A 85 -13.52 8.24 17.33
CA ALA A 85 -12.47 7.33 16.88
C ALA A 85 -11.42 8.08 16.03
N THR A 86 -10.16 7.65 16.14
CA THR A 86 -8.99 8.23 15.47
C THR A 86 -8.14 7.16 14.79
N ILE A 87 -7.15 7.59 14.02
CA ILE A 87 -6.19 6.74 13.29
C ILE A 87 -5.13 6.17 14.25
N GLY A 88 -4.91 6.76 15.42
CA GLY A 88 -3.79 6.44 16.32
C GLY A 88 -2.44 6.91 15.75
N ARG A 89 -2.44 7.98 14.93
CA ARG A 89 -1.26 8.51 14.22
C ARG A 89 -1.34 10.03 14.03
N SER A 90 -0.24 10.68 14.35
CA SER A 90 0.03 12.09 14.03
C SER A 90 0.26 12.33 12.53
N THR A 91 0.07 13.57 12.09
CA THR A 91 0.47 14.04 10.74
C THR A 91 1.95 13.79 10.46
N ARG A 92 2.83 13.82 11.49
CA ARG A 92 4.25 13.50 11.35
C ARG A 92 4.46 12.02 11.08
N GLN A 93 3.79 11.12 11.81
CA GLN A 93 3.96 9.68 11.64
C GLN A 93 3.50 9.18 10.28
N ILE A 94 2.35 9.64 9.75
CA ILE A 94 1.88 9.19 8.43
C ILE A 94 2.76 9.70 7.27
N LEU A 95 3.52 10.77 7.47
CA LEU A 95 4.44 11.32 6.48
C LEU A 95 5.86 10.74 6.60
N GLY A 96 6.36 10.50 7.81
CA GLY A 96 7.75 10.07 8.01
C GLY A 96 8.73 11.05 7.33
N ASP A 97 9.65 10.51 6.55
CA ASP A 97 10.67 11.26 5.81
C ASP A 97 10.24 11.66 4.37
N LEU A 98 8.94 11.58 4.05
CA LEU A 98 8.45 11.92 2.70
C LEU A 98 8.61 13.41 2.38
N PRO A 99 8.91 13.76 1.10
CA PRO A 99 9.04 15.16 0.68
C PRO A 99 7.72 15.91 0.87
N VAL A 100 7.84 17.16 1.34
CA VAL A 100 6.72 18.09 1.49
C VAL A 100 7.10 19.40 0.81
N LEU A 101 6.42 19.73 -0.28
CA LEU A 101 6.61 20.97 -1.03
C LEU A 101 5.94 22.16 -0.35
N GLU A 102 4.80 21.93 0.30
CA GLU A 102 3.97 22.98 0.88
C GLU A 102 3.13 22.44 2.05
N ARG A 103 2.91 23.28 3.07
CA ARG A 103 1.91 23.09 4.11
C ARG A 103 1.09 24.36 4.26
N SER A 104 -0.22 24.22 4.36
CA SER A 104 -1.16 25.31 4.59
C SER A 104 -2.21 24.89 5.63
N ALA A 105 -2.46 25.76 6.61
CA ALA A 105 -3.64 25.61 7.46
C ALA A 105 -4.87 25.90 6.59
N SER A 106 -5.84 24.98 6.59
CA SER A 106 -7.11 25.18 5.91
C SER A 106 -8.16 25.75 6.87
N VAL A 107 -9.25 26.29 6.32
CA VAL A 107 -10.44 26.60 7.13
C VAL A 107 -10.89 25.33 7.85
N PRO A 108 -11.10 25.35 9.19
CA PRO A 108 -11.61 24.19 9.93
C PRO A 108 -12.93 23.66 9.38
N LEU A 109 -13.25 22.42 9.71
CA LEU A 109 -14.56 21.86 9.39
C LEU A 109 -15.67 22.56 10.18
N ARG A 110 -16.94 22.35 9.77
CA ARG A 110 -18.12 22.93 10.43
C ARG A 110 -18.30 22.50 11.90
N ASP A 111 -17.70 21.38 12.29
CA ASP A 111 -17.66 20.88 13.67
C ASP A 111 -16.44 21.40 14.47
N GLY A 112 -15.65 22.31 13.89
CA GLY A 112 -14.45 22.88 14.49
C GLY A 112 -13.18 22.04 14.26
N SER A 113 -13.27 20.83 13.67
CA SER A 113 -12.09 19.97 13.48
C SER A 113 -10.99 20.71 12.68
N PRO A 114 -9.74 20.78 13.18
CA PRO A 114 -8.65 21.38 12.44
C PRO A 114 -8.34 20.57 11.18
N ARG A 115 -7.84 21.28 10.14
CA ARG A 115 -7.61 20.76 8.80
C ARG A 115 -6.30 21.30 8.25
N GLU A 116 -5.38 20.41 7.84
CA GLU A 116 -4.12 20.77 7.19
C GLU A 116 -4.11 20.29 5.75
N SER A 117 -3.60 21.15 4.85
CA SER A 117 -3.47 20.93 3.42
C SER A 117 -1.97 20.85 3.08
N ILE A 118 -1.54 19.70 2.56
CA ILE A 118 -0.13 19.32 2.45
C ILE A 118 0.15 18.86 1.00
N ARG A 119 1.11 19.47 0.33
CA ARG A 119 1.50 19.10 -1.05
C ARG A 119 2.77 18.25 -1.01
N LEU A 120 2.72 17.03 -1.54
CA LEU A 120 3.86 16.10 -1.51
C LEU A 120 4.65 16.10 -2.82
N ASN A 121 3.96 16.18 -3.96
CA ASN A 121 4.53 16.49 -5.27
C ASN A 121 3.52 17.33 -6.10
N PRO A 122 3.79 17.71 -7.36
CA PRO A 122 2.84 18.48 -8.18
C PRO A 122 1.49 17.81 -8.48
N HIS A 123 1.33 16.52 -8.17
CA HIS A 123 0.15 15.71 -8.51
C HIS A 123 -0.55 15.09 -7.29
N LEU A 124 0.06 15.15 -6.10
CA LEU A 124 -0.43 14.55 -4.85
C LEU A 124 -0.59 15.62 -3.75
N HIS A 125 -1.84 15.77 -3.33
CA HIS A 125 -2.25 16.54 -2.18
C HIS A 125 -2.73 15.60 -1.07
N LEU A 126 -2.30 15.84 0.16
CA LEU A 126 -2.76 15.18 1.36
C LEU A 126 -3.52 16.19 2.22
N GLU A 127 -4.77 15.88 2.50
CA GLU A 127 -5.59 16.59 3.47
C GLU A 127 -5.69 15.77 4.75
N THR A 128 -5.37 16.36 5.90
CA THR A 128 -5.50 15.70 7.22
C THR A 128 -6.50 16.45 8.10
N ILE A 129 -7.37 15.70 8.78
CA ILE A 129 -8.47 16.21 9.62
C ILE A 129 -8.31 15.67 11.04
N GLY A 130 -8.50 16.54 12.03
CA GLY A 130 -8.31 16.22 13.46
C GLY A 130 -6.94 16.69 13.96
N GLU A 131 -6.65 16.39 15.23
CA GLU A 131 -5.49 16.95 15.92
C GLU A 131 -4.17 16.47 15.32
N LYS A 132 -3.16 17.36 15.31
CA LYS A 132 -1.87 17.03 14.68
C LYS A 132 -1.14 15.87 15.36
N ALA A 133 -1.46 15.60 16.63
CA ALA A 133 -0.96 14.48 17.41
C ALA A 133 -1.69 13.15 17.10
N ASP A 134 -2.99 13.19 16.79
CA ASP A 134 -3.77 12.02 16.39
C ASP A 134 -4.93 12.41 15.47
N LEU A 135 -4.88 11.91 14.24
CA LEU A 135 -5.80 12.28 13.17
C LEU A 135 -7.13 11.53 13.26
N ARG A 136 -8.23 12.24 12.99
CA ARG A 136 -9.57 11.65 12.82
C ARG A 136 -9.73 11.00 11.45
N SER A 137 -9.19 11.63 10.40
CA SER A 137 -9.12 11.06 9.05
C SER A 137 -8.07 11.77 8.20
N TYR A 138 -7.71 11.18 7.06
CA TYR A 138 -7.00 11.89 5.99
C TYR A 138 -7.50 11.46 4.61
N THR A 139 -7.28 12.30 3.60
CA THR A 139 -7.51 11.97 2.18
C THR A 139 -6.33 12.40 1.32
N MET A 140 -5.77 11.44 0.60
CA MET A 140 -4.84 11.70 -0.50
C MET A 140 -5.63 11.92 -1.80
N MET A 141 -5.67 13.15 -2.28
CA MET A 141 -6.19 13.51 -3.60
C MET A 141 -5.05 13.58 -4.61
N PHE A 142 -5.16 12.85 -5.72
CA PHE A 142 -4.15 12.89 -6.77
C PHE A 142 -4.69 12.79 -8.19
N GLY A 143 -3.93 13.34 -9.14
CA GLY A 143 -4.13 13.14 -10.57
C GLY A 143 -3.18 12.08 -11.13
N ILE A 144 -3.50 11.52 -12.29
CA ILE A 144 -2.56 10.74 -13.10
C ILE A 144 -2.21 11.57 -14.34
N ALA A 145 -0.98 12.06 -14.40
CA ALA A 145 -0.43 12.66 -15.62
C ALA A 145 -0.39 11.59 -16.73
N SER A 146 -1.06 11.86 -17.84
CA SER A 146 -1.17 10.93 -18.98
C SER A 146 0.05 10.95 -19.91
N ASP A 147 0.82 12.02 -19.79
CA ASP A 147 2.05 12.38 -20.49
C ASP A 147 3.28 12.14 -19.60
N ASP A 148 3.28 12.63 -18.35
CA ASP A 148 4.36 12.34 -17.41
C ASP A 148 4.18 10.99 -16.67
N LYS A 149 4.87 9.97 -17.20
CA LYS A 149 4.97 8.64 -16.58
C LYS A 149 5.84 8.62 -15.32
N ALA A 150 6.79 9.55 -15.17
CA ALA A 150 7.69 9.60 -14.00
C ALA A 150 6.93 10.14 -12.78
N GLY A 151 6.30 11.30 -12.91
CA GLY A 151 5.41 11.87 -11.88
C GLY A 151 4.24 10.94 -11.52
N ALA A 152 3.71 10.18 -12.48
CA ALA A 152 2.69 9.15 -12.19
C ALA A 152 3.24 7.99 -11.33
N ILE A 153 4.49 7.55 -11.55
CA ILE A 153 5.15 6.52 -10.74
C ILE A 153 5.52 7.07 -9.36
N GLU A 154 6.09 8.27 -9.29
CA GLU A 154 6.41 8.96 -8.02
C GLU A 154 5.16 9.10 -7.15
N THR A 155 4.07 9.63 -7.72
CA THR A 155 2.76 9.76 -7.05
C THR A 155 2.28 8.44 -6.48
N ALA A 156 2.39 7.34 -7.24
CA ALA A 156 2.01 6.01 -6.77
C ALA A 156 2.91 5.47 -5.64
N VAL A 157 4.20 5.82 -5.63
CA VAL A 157 5.14 5.50 -4.53
C VAL A 157 4.79 6.31 -3.29
N LEU A 158 4.57 7.63 -3.41
CA LEU A 158 4.21 8.48 -2.28
C LEU A 158 2.90 8.02 -1.60
N VAL A 159 1.87 7.69 -2.39
CA VAL A 159 0.59 7.14 -1.88
C VAL A 159 0.81 5.80 -1.15
N ALA A 160 1.62 4.90 -1.70
CA ALA A 160 1.93 3.62 -1.07
C ALA A 160 2.74 3.79 0.24
N SER A 161 3.61 4.80 0.32
CA SER A 161 4.41 5.11 1.51
C SER A 161 3.58 5.73 2.63
N VAL A 162 2.65 6.66 2.35
CA VAL A 162 1.71 7.18 3.37
C VAL A 162 0.86 6.05 3.96
N LEU A 163 0.42 5.10 3.12
CA LEU A 163 -0.26 3.89 3.59
C LEU A 163 0.67 2.97 4.42
N ALA A 164 1.93 2.80 4.04
CA ALA A 164 2.90 2.00 4.81
C ALA A 164 3.18 2.62 6.20
N ASN A 165 3.32 3.95 6.27
CA ASN A 165 3.50 4.70 7.51
C ASN A 165 2.27 4.65 8.44
N THR A 166 1.08 4.53 7.85
CA THR A 166 -0.19 4.36 8.58
C THR A 166 -0.30 2.94 9.16
N PHE A 167 0.05 1.92 8.36
CA PHE A 167 -0.06 0.51 8.72
C PHE A 167 1.32 -0.20 8.64
N PRO A 168 2.26 0.04 9.58
CA PRO A 168 3.61 -0.54 9.51
C PRO A 168 3.58 -2.07 9.53
N ASP A 169 2.68 -2.66 10.31
CA ASP A 169 2.50 -4.11 10.46
C ASP A 169 1.73 -4.77 9.28
N TRP A 170 1.49 -4.02 8.18
CA TRP A 170 0.97 -4.59 6.93
C TRP A 170 2.03 -5.43 6.19
N MET A 171 3.29 -5.37 6.61
CA MET A 171 4.42 -6.10 6.00
C MET A 171 4.61 -7.52 6.56
N GLU A 172 3.57 -8.34 6.61
CA GLU A 172 3.66 -9.74 7.04
C GLU A 172 4.33 -10.66 5.99
N LYS A 173 5.47 -11.24 6.38
CA LYS A 173 6.04 -12.50 5.83
C LYS A 173 6.24 -12.61 4.30
N GLY A 174 6.53 -11.50 3.62
CA GLY A 174 7.09 -11.57 2.26
C GLY A 174 6.99 -10.28 1.44
N ARG A 175 7.48 -10.33 0.19
CA ARG A 175 7.36 -9.24 -0.81
C ARG A 175 5.96 -9.09 -1.42
N GLN A 176 4.93 -9.66 -0.81
CA GLN A 176 3.54 -9.67 -1.29
C GLN A 176 2.60 -9.49 -0.09
N GLY A 177 1.49 -8.76 -0.25
CA GLY A 177 0.49 -8.51 0.79
C GLY A 177 0.44 -7.09 1.36
N GLY A 178 1.57 -6.36 1.39
CA GLY A 178 1.67 -5.00 1.98
C GLY A 178 1.00 -3.88 1.18
N SER A 179 1.02 -2.65 1.73
CA SER A 179 0.30 -1.47 1.23
C SER A 179 0.47 -1.21 -0.27
N ALA A 180 1.70 -1.25 -0.78
CA ALA A 180 2.04 -1.01 -2.18
C ALA A 180 1.44 -2.08 -3.12
N ASP A 181 1.38 -3.34 -2.68
CA ASP A 181 0.82 -4.46 -3.43
C ASP A 181 -0.72 -4.41 -3.42
N TRP A 182 -1.33 -4.08 -2.26
CA TRP A 182 -2.76 -3.77 -2.21
C TRP A 182 -3.13 -2.61 -3.13
N PHE A 183 -2.44 -1.46 -3.05
CA PHE A 183 -2.72 -0.30 -3.87
C PHE A 183 -2.58 -0.61 -5.37
N ASN A 184 -1.60 -1.45 -5.73
CA ASN A 184 -1.43 -1.99 -7.08
C ASN A 184 -2.57 -2.92 -7.54
N ARG A 185 -3.24 -3.65 -6.64
CA ARG A 185 -4.45 -4.43 -6.98
C ARG A 185 -5.68 -3.52 -7.04
N ALA A 186 -5.83 -2.63 -6.06
CA ALA A 186 -6.94 -1.68 -5.96
C ALA A 186 -7.01 -0.74 -7.17
N THR A 187 -5.87 -0.24 -7.69
CA THR A 187 -5.84 0.59 -8.91
C THR A 187 -6.34 -0.18 -10.14
N LYS A 188 -6.06 -1.49 -10.23
CA LYS A 188 -6.54 -2.35 -11.33
C LYS A 188 -8.02 -2.68 -11.21
N GLN A 189 -8.54 -2.81 -9.98
CA GLN A 189 -9.96 -2.98 -9.68
C GLN A 189 -10.73 -1.68 -9.96
N LEU A 190 -10.30 -0.53 -9.44
CA LEU A 190 -10.89 0.78 -9.69
C LEU A 190 -10.89 1.13 -11.19
N GLY A 191 -9.77 0.89 -11.89
CA GLY A 191 -9.69 1.01 -13.36
C GLY A 191 -10.54 0.01 -14.15
N SER A 192 -11.11 -1.01 -13.48
CA SER A 192 -12.13 -1.90 -14.03
C SER A 192 -13.55 -1.46 -13.64
N ASN A 193 -13.72 -0.83 -12.47
CA ASN A 193 -14.99 -0.24 -12.01
C ASN A 193 -15.35 0.97 -12.89
N ILE A 194 -14.38 1.84 -13.21
CA ILE A 194 -14.51 2.97 -14.16
C ILE A 194 -14.92 2.51 -15.58
N LYS A 195 -14.66 1.25 -15.93
CA LYS A 195 -15.10 0.65 -17.22
C LYS A 195 -16.49 0.02 -17.15
N ARG A 196 -17.05 -0.20 -15.95
CA ARG A 196 -18.45 -0.63 -15.75
C ARG A 196 -19.38 0.58 -15.64
N ASN A 197 -18.99 1.57 -14.85
CA ASN A 197 -19.66 2.87 -14.76
C ASN A 197 -18.58 3.96 -14.74
N LYS A 198 -18.67 4.92 -15.66
CA LYS A 198 -17.72 6.05 -15.76
C LYS A 198 -18.12 7.22 -14.87
N ASP A 199 -19.42 7.38 -14.63
CA ASP A 199 -19.98 8.58 -14.02
C ASP A 199 -20.06 8.43 -12.49
N ASP A 200 -20.34 7.22 -12.00
CA ASP A 200 -20.22 6.82 -10.59
C ASP A 200 -19.48 5.46 -10.47
N PRO A 201 -18.13 5.46 -10.49
CA PRO A 201 -17.34 4.25 -10.35
C PRO A 201 -17.28 3.77 -8.90
N GLU A 202 -17.85 2.60 -8.64
CA GLU A 202 -17.78 1.87 -7.36
C GLU A 202 -16.36 1.93 -6.74
N PRO A 203 -16.20 2.40 -5.48
CA PRO A 203 -14.90 2.51 -4.84
C PRO A 203 -14.33 1.13 -4.47
N VAL A 204 -13.01 1.06 -4.32
CA VAL A 204 -12.34 -0.10 -3.72
C VAL A 204 -12.17 0.18 -2.23
N ILE A 205 -12.71 -0.70 -1.38
CA ILE A 205 -12.68 -0.57 0.08
C ILE A 205 -11.84 -1.70 0.67
N LEU A 206 -11.03 -1.38 1.69
CA LEU A 206 -10.40 -2.35 2.58
C LEU A 206 -10.55 -1.85 4.03
N ASP A 207 -11.11 -2.71 4.88
CA ASP A 207 -11.08 -2.51 6.34
C ASP A 207 -9.91 -3.32 6.91
N ARG A 208 -9.02 -2.65 7.67
CA ARG A 208 -7.80 -3.22 8.26
C ARG A 208 -7.45 -2.47 9.55
N ASP A 209 -7.02 -3.20 10.58
CA ASP A 209 -6.45 -2.67 11.83
C ASP A 209 -7.33 -1.58 12.51
N GLY A 210 -8.65 -1.70 12.41
CA GLY A 210 -9.63 -0.74 12.93
C GLY A 210 -9.97 0.43 11.99
N LEU A 211 -9.26 0.56 10.86
CA LEU A 211 -9.41 1.65 9.90
C LEU A 211 -9.98 1.15 8.55
N ARG A 212 -10.66 2.04 7.85
CA ARG A 212 -11.20 1.87 6.51
C ARG A 212 -10.38 2.68 5.51
N ILE A 213 -9.85 2.02 4.50
CA ILE A 213 -9.26 2.63 3.32
C ILE A 213 -10.31 2.64 2.21
N ARG A 214 -10.71 3.82 1.73
CA ARG A 214 -11.63 4.01 0.59
C ARG A 214 -10.85 4.62 -0.57
N TYR A 215 -10.71 3.88 -1.66
CA TYR A 215 -10.09 4.34 -2.90
C TYR A 215 -11.15 4.55 -3.99
N SER A 216 -11.40 5.81 -4.36
CA SER A 216 -12.37 6.22 -5.36
C SER A 216 -11.74 7.08 -6.46
N ALA A 217 -12.52 7.40 -7.50
CA ALA A 217 -12.12 8.30 -8.58
C ALA A 217 -13.29 9.20 -9.00
N VAL A 218 -12.97 10.37 -9.56
CA VAL A 218 -13.90 11.21 -10.31
C VAL A 218 -13.37 11.31 -11.75
N PRO A 219 -13.72 10.36 -12.64
CA PRO A 219 -13.02 10.17 -13.91
C PRO A 219 -13.12 11.37 -14.86
N VAL A 220 -14.20 12.16 -14.77
CA VAL A 220 -14.37 13.40 -15.54
C VAL A 220 -13.31 14.47 -15.21
N MET A 221 -12.80 14.50 -13.98
CA MET A 221 -11.72 15.38 -13.55
C MET A 221 -10.32 14.72 -13.59
N LYS A 222 -10.23 13.44 -13.99
CA LYS A 222 -9.03 12.59 -13.84
C LYS A 222 -8.48 12.51 -12.39
N LEU A 223 -9.31 12.80 -11.38
CA LEU A 223 -8.92 12.80 -9.97
C LEU A 223 -9.20 11.46 -9.31
N PHE A 224 -8.35 11.12 -8.34
CA PHE A 224 -8.33 9.90 -7.56
C PHE A 224 -8.20 10.26 -6.07
N PHE A 225 -8.88 9.50 -5.20
CA PHE A 225 -8.95 9.80 -3.78
C PHE A 225 -8.72 8.53 -2.96
N VAL A 226 -7.70 8.52 -2.11
CA VAL A 226 -7.50 7.48 -1.08
C VAL A 226 -7.76 8.12 0.28
N THR A 227 -8.94 7.88 0.83
CA THR A 227 -9.35 8.30 2.18
C THR A 227 -9.03 7.19 3.18
N VAL A 228 -8.51 7.56 4.35
CA VAL A 228 -8.40 6.68 5.52
C VAL A 228 -9.13 7.30 6.71
N GLU A 229 -10.03 6.52 7.30
CA GLU A 229 -10.91 6.91 8.41
C GLU A 229 -11.17 5.67 9.31
N PRO A 230 -11.52 5.82 10.59
CA PRO A 230 -11.89 4.68 11.44
C PRO A 230 -13.16 3.95 10.97
N VAL A 231 -13.19 2.63 11.16
CA VAL A 231 -14.40 1.83 10.88
C VAL A 231 -15.50 2.22 11.86
N GLY A 232 -16.65 2.67 11.33
CA GLY A 232 -17.79 3.14 12.12
C GLY A 232 -17.82 4.65 12.38
N ALA A 233 -16.99 5.45 11.71
CA ALA A 233 -16.99 6.91 11.80
C ALA A 233 -18.13 7.63 11.01
N LEU A 234 -19.28 6.95 10.82
CA LEU A 234 -20.46 7.41 10.05
C LEU A 234 -21.76 7.06 10.78
#